data_AF-A0A182NZS6-F1
#
_entry.id   AF-A0A182NZS6-F1
#
_cell.length_a   1.000
_cell.length_b   1.000
_cell.length_c   1.000
_cell.angle_alpha   90.00
_cell.angle_beta   90.00
_cell.angle_gamma   90.00
#
_symmetry.space_group_name_H-M   'P 1'
#
loop_
_entity.id
_entity.type
_entity.pdbx_description
1 polymer ?
#
loop_
_entity_poly.entity_id
_entity_poly.type
_entity_poly.pdbx_seq_one_letter_code
_entity_poly.pdbx_strand_id
1 'polypeptide(L)'
;AHRALELLEDYHSRLSTPQDRALRSAIERVIRIFKSRLFQALLDIQEFYELTLLDESKTVQQKTAETLLIASKWEQDNAIKANEVSVRSAWPDASKRVRA
;
A
#
# COMPACT_ATOMS: atom_id res chain seq x y z
N ALA A 1 -4.54 6.36 11.19
CA ALA A 1 -4.36 4.99 10.66
C ALA A 1 -4.32 3.92 11.75
N HIS A 2 -3.53 4.11 12.82
CA HIS A 2 -3.38 3.12 13.91
C HIS A 2 -4.72 2.61 14.47
N ARG A 3 -5.66 3.52 14.75
CA ARG A 3 -7.00 3.19 15.25
C ARG A 3 -7.84 2.33 14.30
N ALA A 4 -7.67 2.44 12.99
CA ALA A 4 -8.47 1.69 12.03
C ALA A 4 -8.05 0.21 11.97
N LEU A 5 -6.75 -0.07 12.05
CA LEU A 5 -6.23 -1.44 12.08
C LEU A 5 -6.57 -2.12 13.40
N GLU A 6 -6.44 -1.39 14.52
CA GLU A 6 -6.82 -1.86 15.86
C GLU A 6 -8.29 -2.29 15.91
N LEU A 7 -9.22 -1.49 15.39
CA LEU A 7 -10.65 -1.86 15.32
C LEU A 7 -10.90 -3.13 14.51
N LEU A 8 -10.14 -3.35 13.43
CA LEU A 8 -10.25 -4.55 12.61
C LEU A 8 -9.70 -5.79 13.33
N GLU A 9 -8.59 -5.64 14.05
CA GLU A 9 -8.00 -6.68 14.90
C GLU A 9 -8.93 -7.02 16.08
N ASP A 10 -9.55 -6.02 16.70
CA ASP A 10 -10.55 -6.18 17.74
C ASP A 10 -11.77 -6.95 17.22
N TYR A 11 -12.28 -6.62 16.04
CA TYR A 11 -13.39 -7.35 15.44
C TYR A 11 -12.98 -8.80 15.11
N HIS A 12 -11.80 -8.99 14.51
CA HIS A 12 -11.24 -10.31 14.21
C HIS A 12 -11.13 -11.20 15.46
N SER A 13 -10.69 -10.64 16.60
CA SER A 13 -10.55 -11.38 17.85
C SER A 13 -11.88 -11.85 18.46
N ARG A 14 -12.98 -11.14 18.17
CA ARG A 14 -14.33 -11.50 18.65
C ARG A 14 -14.98 -12.63 17.85
N LEU A 15 -14.47 -12.94 16.65
CA LEU A 15 -14.93 -14.06 15.81
C LEU A 15 -14.45 -15.40 16.38
N SER A 16 -15.26 -15.98 17.27
CA SER A 16 -14.90 -17.17 18.06
C SER A 16 -15.70 -18.41 17.69
N THR A 17 -16.82 -18.27 16.96
CA THR A 17 -17.68 -19.42 16.62
C THR A 17 -17.14 -20.20 15.41
N PRO A 18 -17.45 -21.50 15.28
CA PRO A 18 -17.06 -22.29 14.11
C PRO A 18 -17.59 -21.71 12.79
N GLN A 19 -18.76 -21.08 12.81
CA GLN A 19 -19.41 -20.46 11.65
C GLN A 19 -18.62 -19.24 11.13
N ASP A 20 -17.89 -18.55 12.01
CA ASP A 20 -17.11 -17.37 11.66
C ASP A 20 -15.78 -17.68 10.97
N ARG A 21 -15.36 -18.96 10.91
CA ARG A 21 -14.01 -19.36 10.51
C ARG A 21 -13.58 -18.79 9.15
N ALA A 22 -14.49 -18.79 8.17
CA ALA A 22 -14.21 -18.27 6.83
C ALA A 22 -13.97 -16.75 6.85
N LEU A 23 -14.84 -16.00 7.54
CA LEU A 23 -14.72 -14.55 7.70
C LEU A 23 -13.45 -14.18 8.47
N ARG A 24 -13.16 -14.89 9.57
CA ARG A 24 -11.95 -14.70 10.37
C ARG A 24 -10.69 -14.85 9.51
N SER A 25 -10.63 -15.92 8.71
CA SER A 25 -9.51 -16.17 7.79
C SER A 25 -9.36 -15.09 6.71
N ALA A 26 -10.48 -14.59 6.19
CA ALA A 26 -10.49 -13.50 5.21
C ALA A 26 -9.98 -12.19 5.82
N ILE A 27 -10.41 -11.84 7.03
CA ILE A 27 -9.97 -10.64 7.74
C ILE A 27 -8.49 -10.74 8.11
N GLU A 28 -8.03 -11.90 8.61
CA GLU A 28 -6.61 -12.14 8.90
C GLU A 28 -5.73 -11.87 7.67
N ARG A 29 -6.18 -12.33 6.49
CA ARG A 29 -5.49 -12.07 5.23
C ARG A 29 -5.44 -10.57 4.91
N VAL A 30 -6.52 -9.82 5.12
CA VAL A 30 -6.55 -8.37 4.92
C VAL A 30 -5.56 -7.67 5.86
N ILE A 31 -5.56 -8.02 7.15
CA ILE A 31 -4.62 -7.49 8.16
C ILE A 31 -3.17 -7.75 7.73
N ARG A 32 -2.87 -8.99 7.31
CA ARG A 32 -1.52 -9.39 6.88
C ARG A 32 -1.04 -8.61 5.66
N ILE A 33 -1.88 -8.48 4.64
CA ILE A 33 -1.57 -7.70 3.43
C ILE A 33 -1.35 -6.23 3.79
N PHE A 34 -2.21 -5.66 4.63
CA PHE A 34 -2.10 -4.28 5.06
C PHE A 34 -0.79 -4.02 5.82
N LYS A 35 -0.45 -4.87 6.80
CA LYS A 35 0.81 -4.78 7.56
C LYS A 35 2.03 -4.90 6.65
N SER A 36 2.01 -5.82 5.69
CA SER A 36 3.08 -5.97 4.71
C SER A 36 3.26 -4.70 3.86
N ARG A 37 2.17 -4.12 3.35
CA ARG A 37 2.22 -2.85 2.59
C ARG A 37 2.72 -1.69 3.43
N LEU A 38 2.28 -1.59 4.68
CA LEU A 38 2.77 -0.58 5.62
C LEU A 38 4.27 -0.74 5.86
N PHE A 39 4.74 -1.96 6.09
CA PHE A 39 6.16 -2.23 6.32
C PHE A 39 7.01 -1.87 5.10
N GLN A 40 6.57 -2.21 3.88
CA GLN A 40 7.25 -1.79 2.66
C GLN A 40 7.32 -0.26 2.53
N ALA A 41 6.21 0.44 2.76
CA ALA A 41 6.22 1.91 2.72
C ALA A 41 7.17 2.54 3.76
N LEU A 42 7.33 1.90 4.93
CA LEU A 42 8.29 2.34 5.94
C LEU A 42 9.74 2.08 5.50
N LEU A 43 10.01 0.94 4.86
CA LEU A 43 11.33 0.65 4.28
C LEU A 43 11.69 1.64 3.17
N ASP A 44 10.73 1.99 2.29
CA ASP A 44 10.96 2.98 1.23
C ASP A 44 11.38 4.35 1.81
N ILE A 45 10.75 4.77 2.92
CA ILE A 45 11.12 6.00 3.64
C ILE A 45 12.51 5.87 4.28
N GLN A 46 12.79 4.72 4.91
CA GLN A 46 14.07 4.49 5.57
C GLN A 46 15.22 4.48 4.54
N GLU A 47 15.05 3.79 3.41
CA GLU A 47 16.04 3.75 2.33
C GLU A 47 16.31 5.17 1.79
N PHE A 48 15.27 5.96 1.53
CA PHE A 48 15.44 7.37 1.13
C PHE A 48 16.20 8.18 2.19
N TYR A 49 15.85 8.02 3.47
CA TYR A 49 16.52 8.73 4.55
C TYR A 49 18.01 8.39 4.60
N GLU A 50 18.36 7.10 4.48
CA GLU A 50 19.74 6.63 4.52
C GLU A 50 20.54 7.02 3.26
N LEU A 51 19.98 6.83 2.07
CA LEU A 51 20.70 7.06 0.80
C LEU A 51 20.74 8.53 0.37
N THR A 52 19.78 9.34 0.78
CA THR A 52 19.71 10.76 0.39
C THR A 52 20.01 11.68 1.55
N LEU A 53 19.31 11.55 2.67
CA LEU A 53 19.37 12.56 3.74
C LEU A 53 20.60 12.39 4.65
N LEU A 54 21.03 11.16 4.93
CA LEU A 54 22.23 10.88 5.73
C LEU A 54 23.53 10.92 4.93
N ASP A 55 23.49 10.94 3.59
CA ASP A 55 24.70 11.04 2.78
C ASP A 55 25.36 12.42 2.93
N GLU A 56 26.49 12.48 3.64
CA GLU A 56 27.26 13.70 3.88
C GLU A 56 27.98 14.23 2.64
N SER A 57 28.14 13.41 1.59
CA SER A 57 28.75 13.83 0.33
C SER A 57 27.80 14.65 -0.55
N LYS A 58 26.49 14.57 -0.29
CA LYS A 58 25.46 15.30 -1.03
C LYS A 58 25.26 16.71 -0.46
N THR A 59 25.25 17.68 -1.36
CA THR A 59 24.87 19.05 -1.03
C THR A 59 23.38 19.16 -0.69
N VAL A 60 23.00 20.21 0.04
CA VAL A 60 21.59 20.50 0.36
C VAL A 60 20.74 20.59 -0.91
N GLN A 61 21.28 21.16 -1.99
CA GLN A 61 20.60 21.31 -3.27
C GLN A 61 20.32 19.94 -3.92
N GLN A 62 21.29 19.02 -3.90
CA GLN A 62 21.10 17.65 -4.40
C GLN A 62 20.06 16.90 -3.58
N LYS A 63 20.15 16.95 -2.24
CA LYS A 63 19.15 16.35 -1.34
C LYS A 63 17.75 16.88 -1.63
N THR A 64 17.62 18.19 -1.85
CA THR A 64 16.35 18.84 -2.19
C THR A 64 15.79 18.31 -3.51
N ALA A 65 16.61 18.24 -4.55
CA ALA A 65 16.18 17.72 -5.85
C ALA A 65 15.72 16.26 -5.77
N GLU A 66 16.50 15.39 -5.10
CA GLU A 66 16.14 13.98 -4.89
C GLU A 66 14.84 13.82 -4.09
N THR A 67 14.66 14.66 -3.06
CA THR A 67 13.43 14.67 -2.24
C THR A 67 12.19 15.03 -3.07
N LEU A 68 12.31 16.01 -3.98
CA LEU A 68 11.21 16.38 -4.87
C LEU A 68 10.90 15.24 -5.86
N LEU A 69 11.94 14.59 -6.40
CA LEU A 69 11.76 13.47 -7.33
C LEU A 69 11.05 12.28 -6.69
N ILE A 70 11.43 11.88 -5.47
CA ILE A 70 10.77 10.75 -4.79
C ILE A 70 9.32 11.09 -4.42
N ALA A 71 9.04 12.34 -4.02
CA ALA A 71 7.67 12.80 -3.77
C ALA A 71 6.82 12.71 -5.04
N SER A 72 7.29 13.25 -6.16
CA SER A 72 6.59 13.17 -7.45
C SER A 72 6.38 11.73 -7.92
N LYS A 73 7.36 10.84 -7.69
CA LYS A 73 7.22 9.41 -7.99
C LYS A 73 6.09 8.77 -7.18
N TRP A 74 6.05 9.01 -5.87
CA TRP A 74 4.99 8.46 -5.01
C TRP A 74 3.59 8.98 -5.38
N GLU A 75 3.48 10.24 -5.79
CA GLU A 75 2.23 10.81 -6.30
C GLU A 75 1.76 10.11 -7.59
N GLN A 76 2.67 9.87 -8.53
CA GLN A 76 2.37 9.15 -9.78
C GLN A 76 1.98 7.69 -9.52
N ASP A 77 2.71 6.97 -8.66
CA ASP A 77 2.40 5.59 -8.31
C ASP A 77 1.00 5.46 -7.70
N ASN A 78 0.58 6.44 -6.89
CA ASN A 78 -0.77 6.50 -6.33
C ASN A 78 -1.83 6.76 -7.41
N ALA A 79 -1.54 7.65 -8.37
CA ALA A 79 -2.44 7.94 -9.49
C ALA A 79 -2.64 6.73 -10.42
N ILE A 80 -1.56 6.00 -10.72
CA ILE A 80 -1.62 4.77 -11.54
C ILE A 80 -2.47 3.71 -10.83
N LYS A 81 -2.25 3.48 -9.53
CA LYS A 81 -3.04 2.54 -8.73
C LYS A 81 -4.53 2.91 -8.71
N ALA A 82 -4.85 4.20 -8.61
CA ALA A 82 -6.24 4.67 -8.67
C ALA A 82 -6.88 4.41 -10.04
N ASN A 83 -6.13 4.62 -11.13
CA ASN A 83 -6.61 4.39 -12.49
C ASN A 83 -6.82 2.89 -12.78
N GLU A 84 -5.92 2.01 -12.34
CA GLU A 84 -6.09 0.55 -12.48
C GLU A 84 -7.35 0.05 -11.77
N VAL A 85 -7.63 0.55 -10.56
CA VAL A 85 -8.85 0.22 -9.83
C VAL A 85 -10.09 0.70 -10.59
N SER A 86 -10.04 1.92 -11.16
CA SER A 86 -11.12 2.46 -11.99
C SER A 86 -11.39 1.60 -13.22
N VAL A 87 -10.35 1.25 -14.00
CA VAL A 87 -10.47 0.42 -15.21
C VAL A 87 -11.02 -0.97 -14.88
N ARG A 88 -10.53 -1.61 -13.81
CA ARG A 88 -11.02 -2.93 -13.38
C ARG A 88 -12.46 -2.90 -12.89
N SER A 89 -12.89 -1.81 -12.25
CA SER A 89 -14.29 -1.64 -11.84
C SER A 89 -15.22 -1.36 -13.02
N ALA A 90 -14.74 -0.65 -14.05
CA ALA A 90 -15.51 -0.30 -15.23
C ALA A 90 -15.65 -1.48 -16.23
N TRP A 91 -14.72 -2.44 -16.22
CA TRP A 91 -14.69 -3.56 -17.18
C TRP A 91 -14.31 -4.90 -16.51
N PRO A 92 -15.27 -5.63 -15.92
CA PRO A 92 -15.00 -6.86 -15.17
C PRO A 92 -14.54 -8.06 -16.03
N ASP A 93 -14.78 -8.06 -17.35
CA ASP A 93 -14.52 -9.21 -18.21
C ASP A 93 -13.83 -8.81 -19.53
N ALA A 94 -12.50 -8.70 -19.47
CA ALA A 94 -11.64 -8.46 -20.64
C ALA A 94 -11.49 -9.70 -21.55
N SER A 95 -12.01 -10.87 -21.15
CA SER A 95 -11.84 -12.13 -21.91
C SER A 95 -12.83 -12.28 -23.07
N LYS A 96 -13.85 -11.40 -23.20
CA LYS A 96 -14.90 -11.52 -24.23
C LYS A 96 -14.71 -10.61 -25.46
N ARG A 97 -13.66 -9.79 -25.53
CA ARG A 97 -13.49 -8.81 -26.62
C ARG A 97 -12.51 -9.20 -27.72
N VAL A 98 -12.36 -10.51 -28.00
CA VAL A 98 -11.72 -11.00 -29.24
C VAL A 98 -12.73 -11.82 -30.05
N ARG A 99 -13.96 -11.31 -30.23
CA ARG A 99 -14.90 -11.72 -31.28
C ARG A 99 -15.91 -10.58 -31.52
N ALA A 100 -15.51 -9.57 -32.28
CA ALA A 100 -16.41 -8.68 -33.02
C ALA A 100 -15.66 -8.18 -34.25
#